data_AF-A0A085MUG5-F1
#
_entry.id   AF-A0A085MUG5-F1
#
_cell.length_a   1.000
_cell.length_b   1.000
_cell.length_c   1.000
_cell.angle_alpha   90.00
_cell.angle_beta   90.00
_cell.angle_gamma   90.00
#
_symmetry.space_group_name_H-M   'P 1'
#
loop_
_entity.id
_entity.type
_entity.pdbx_description
1 polymer ?
#
loop_
_entity_poly.entity_id
_entity_poly.type
_entity_poly.pdbx_seq_one_letter_code
_entity_poly.pdbx_strand_id
1 'polypeptide(L)'
;MCFHVNPPEVQPNGGQHRRWINTNPSYACPNRSPSFSINAAVCVKNPADNVRKKLKTKLTRYAEETKEEQLLNFTKFLKHSSNTKCPELYCLPKIHKPGNPFRPIISSIGSATSAIGRYVSRIIRPLTGNKGSSAVNSKEFVRQIREIEVPEDDMLASYDVKDLFTSIPLSYTYNIIFEALNTDPTFKERTKLNPCHIVDLIKFRMTEGNGPLGLPVPAEGRHGQPCNHALFK
;
A
#
# COMPACT_ATOMS: atom_id res chain seq x y z
N MET A 1 13.09 16.16 43.40
CA MET A 1 11.89 17.02 43.25
C MET A 1 10.72 16.13 42.92
N CYS A 2 9.79 15.98 43.86
CA CYS A 2 8.58 15.21 43.67
C CYS A 2 7.58 16.02 42.85
N PHE A 3 7.05 15.45 41.76
CA PHE A 3 5.91 16.00 41.06
C PHE A 3 4.74 15.02 41.16
N HIS A 4 3.67 15.51 41.76
CA HIS A 4 2.37 14.88 41.89
C HIS A 4 1.80 14.55 40.51
N VAL A 5 1.31 13.32 40.33
CA VAL A 5 0.56 12.89 39.14
C VAL A 5 -0.92 12.92 39.52
N ASN A 6 -1.71 13.78 38.86
CA ASN A 6 -3.17 13.70 38.98
C ASN A 6 -3.69 12.56 38.09
N PRO A 7 -4.64 11.73 38.56
CA PRO A 7 -5.20 10.64 37.78
C PRO A 7 -6.16 11.14 36.68
N PRO A 8 -6.39 10.35 35.61
CA PRO A 8 -7.22 10.76 34.49
C PRO A 8 -8.71 10.73 34.84
N GLU A 9 -9.40 11.79 34.46
CA GLU A 9 -10.86 11.93 34.57
C GLU A 9 -11.56 11.01 33.55
N VAL A 10 -12.43 10.14 34.06
CA VAL A 10 -13.26 9.23 33.26
C VAL A 10 -14.54 9.97 32.86
N GLN A 11 -14.85 10.03 31.56
CA GLN A 11 -16.21 10.33 31.10
C GLN A 11 -16.77 9.20 30.20
N PRO A 12 -18.10 8.96 30.25
CA PRO A 12 -18.71 7.70 29.87
C PRO A 12 -19.28 7.68 28.46
N ASN A 13 -19.29 6.49 27.87
CA ASN A 13 -20.21 5.94 26.87
C ASN A 13 -20.50 6.70 25.57
N GLY A 14 -20.12 6.05 24.45
CA GLY A 14 -21.09 5.67 23.41
C GLY A 14 -21.26 6.61 22.20
N GLY A 15 -20.88 6.10 21.03
CA GLY A 15 -21.66 6.36 19.81
C GLY A 15 -21.04 7.23 18.72
N GLN A 16 -20.88 6.60 17.55
CA GLN A 16 -20.97 7.15 16.18
C GLN A 16 -19.76 7.87 15.57
N HIS A 17 -19.11 7.12 14.68
CA HIS A 17 -18.39 7.58 13.48
C HIS A 17 -19.18 8.68 12.76
N ARG A 18 -18.80 9.96 12.93
CA ARG A 18 -19.30 11.06 12.08
C ARG A 18 -18.31 11.36 10.97
N ARG A 19 -18.78 11.12 9.75
CA ARG A 19 -18.22 11.63 8.49
C ARG A 19 -18.37 13.15 8.51
N TRP A 20 -17.27 13.91 8.49
CA TRP A 20 -17.32 15.36 8.36
C TRP A 20 -17.76 15.73 6.94
N ILE A 21 -19.06 15.88 6.73
CA ILE A 21 -19.61 16.68 5.63
C ILE A 21 -20.21 17.90 6.29
N ASN A 22 -19.57 19.06 6.11
CA ASN A 22 -20.04 20.33 6.64
C ASN A 22 -21.14 20.87 5.72
N THR A 23 -22.42 20.78 6.14
CA THR A 23 -23.57 21.33 5.41
C THR A 23 -24.41 22.27 6.27
N ASN A 24 -23.80 23.16 7.06
CA ASN A 24 -24.54 24.27 7.68
C ASN A 24 -23.79 25.62 7.51
N PRO A 25 -24.42 26.67 6.95
CA PRO A 25 -23.73 27.92 6.59
C PRO A 25 -23.58 28.96 7.73
N SER A 26 -23.91 28.64 8.98
CA SER A 26 -24.15 29.65 10.03
C SER A 26 -22.99 29.89 11.02
N TYR A 27 -21.81 29.29 10.83
CA TYR A 27 -20.62 29.61 11.63
C TYR A 27 -19.43 29.90 10.71
N ALA A 28 -19.41 31.10 10.12
CA ALA A 28 -18.26 31.61 9.38
C ALA A 28 -17.25 32.21 10.37
N CYS A 29 -16.08 31.57 10.53
CA CYS A 29 -14.93 32.20 11.17
C CYS A 29 -14.40 33.34 10.27
N PRO A 30 -14.33 34.60 10.76
CA PRO A 30 -13.82 35.71 9.98
C PRO A 30 -12.29 35.71 10.09
N ASN A 31 -11.63 34.97 9.20
CA ASN A 31 -10.26 35.15 8.70
C ASN A 31 -9.82 33.88 7.96
N ARG A 32 -10.43 33.65 6.80
CA ARG A 32 -10.03 32.59 5.88
C ARG A 32 -8.97 33.17 4.93
N SER A 33 -7.71 32.80 5.13
CA SER A 33 -6.64 32.96 4.13
C SER A 33 -7.11 32.34 2.79
N PRO A 34 -6.71 32.89 1.63
CA PRO A 34 -7.30 32.51 0.36
C PRO A 34 -7.20 31.01 0.13
N SER A 35 -8.34 30.37 -0.15
CA SER A 35 -8.38 29.00 -0.61
C SER A 35 -7.46 28.87 -1.82
N PHE A 36 -6.37 28.12 -1.68
CA PHE A 36 -5.64 27.59 -2.82
C PHE A 36 -6.60 26.64 -3.55
N SER A 37 -7.37 27.18 -4.49
CA SER A 37 -8.07 26.41 -5.49
C SER A 37 -7.00 25.81 -6.39
N ILE A 38 -6.58 24.59 -6.10
CA ILE A 38 -5.97 23.73 -7.10
C ILE A 38 -7.03 23.53 -8.18
N ASN A 39 -6.93 24.33 -9.25
CA ASN A 39 -7.60 24.03 -10.52
C ASN A 39 -7.13 22.63 -10.89
N ALA A 40 -7.99 21.63 -10.68
CA ALA A 40 -7.76 20.29 -11.18
C ALA A 40 -7.70 20.43 -12.70
N ALA A 41 -6.49 20.44 -13.25
CA ALA A 41 -6.28 20.40 -14.69
C ALA A 41 -7.11 19.23 -15.22
N VAL A 42 -8.11 19.54 -16.04
CA VAL A 42 -8.89 18.53 -16.75
C VAL A 42 -7.90 17.78 -17.64
N CYS A 43 -7.51 16.59 -17.20
CA CYS A 43 -6.53 15.79 -17.88
C CYS A 43 -7.16 15.29 -19.19
N VAL A 44 -6.78 15.90 -20.32
CA VAL A 44 -7.35 15.69 -21.67
C VAL A 44 -7.29 14.22 -22.11
N LYS A 45 -6.46 13.38 -21.46
CA LYS A 45 -6.51 11.91 -21.52
C LYS A 45 -6.19 11.34 -20.15
N ASN A 46 -7.11 10.60 -19.53
CA ASN A 46 -6.88 9.94 -18.25
C ASN A 46 -5.67 8.98 -18.37
N PRO A 47 -4.54 9.20 -17.66
CA PRO A 47 -3.38 8.31 -17.73
C PRO A 47 -3.71 6.86 -17.34
N ALA A 48 -4.76 6.67 -16.53
CA ALA A 48 -5.27 5.35 -16.15
C ALA A 48 -5.83 4.56 -17.35
N ASP A 49 -6.23 5.22 -18.44
CA ASP A 49 -6.67 4.55 -19.67
C ASP A 49 -5.54 3.78 -20.35
N ASN A 50 -4.32 4.32 -20.33
CA ASN A 50 -3.16 3.65 -20.90
C ASN A 50 -2.81 2.41 -20.08
N VAL A 51 -2.80 2.53 -18.75
CA VAL A 51 -2.58 1.41 -17.83
C VAL A 51 -3.63 0.32 -18.04
N ARG A 52 -4.92 0.70 -18.17
CA ARG A 52 -6.01 -0.24 -18.48
C ARG A 52 -5.76 -0.98 -19.79
N LYS A 53 -5.42 -0.27 -20.87
CA LYS A 53 -5.17 -0.86 -22.19
C LYS A 53 -3.98 -1.83 -22.16
N LYS A 54 -2.85 -1.41 -21.60
CA LYS A 54 -1.66 -2.26 -21.42
C LYS A 54 -1.98 -3.52 -20.61
N LEU A 55 -2.69 -3.36 -19.49
CA LEU A 55 -3.10 -4.48 -18.64
C LEU A 55 -4.02 -5.43 -19.41
N LYS A 56 -5.03 -4.92 -20.11
CA LYS A 56 -5.96 -5.72 -20.90
C LYS A 56 -5.20 -6.57 -21.92
N THR A 57 -4.29 -5.98 -22.70
CA THR A 57 -3.49 -6.72 -23.69
C THR A 57 -2.67 -7.84 -23.04
N LYS A 58 -2.00 -7.56 -21.91
CA LYS A 58 -1.20 -8.54 -21.19
C LYS A 58 -2.05 -9.70 -20.65
N LEU A 59 -3.22 -9.39 -20.07
CA LEU A 59 -4.14 -10.41 -19.56
C LEU A 59 -4.76 -11.25 -20.67
N THR A 60 -5.09 -10.66 -21.82
CA THR A 60 -5.58 -11.41 -22.99
C THR A 60 -4.56 -12.44 -23.43
N ARG A 61 -3.28 -12.04 -23.58
CA ARG A 61 -2.20 -12.96 -23.93
C ARG A 61 -2.10 -14.13 -22.94
N TYR A 62 -2.06 -13.85 -21.64
CA TYR A 62 -1.97 -14.91 -20.62
C TYR A 62 -3.20 -15.80 -20.57
N ALA A 63 -4.39 -15.26 -20.82
CA ALA A 63 -5.62 -16.04 -20.91
C ALA A 63 -5.60 -16.98 -22.13
N GLU A 64 -5.07 -16.53 -23.26
CA GLU A 64 -4.92 -17.35 -24.47
C GLU A 64 -3.95 -18.51 -24.27
N GLU A 65 -2.81 -18.25 -23.61
CA GLU A 65 -1.76 -19.23 -23.32
C GLU A 65 -2.20 -20.27 -22.27
N THR A 66 -2.88 -19.84 -21.20
CA THR A 66 -3.13 -20.69 -20.02
C THR A 66 -4.58 -21.17 -19.87
N LYS A 67 -5.51 -20.60 -20.63
CA LYS A 67 -6.97 -20.84 -20.50
C LYS A 67 -7.49 -20.59 -19.07
N GLU A 68 -6.92 -19.59 -18.38
CA GLU A 68 -7.34 -19.15 -17.05
C GLU A 68 -8.59 -18.25 -17.14
N GLU A 69 -9.75 -18.78 -16.75
CA GLU A 69 -11.06 -18.12 -16.86
C GLU A 69 -11.13 -16.81 -16.08
N GLN A 70 -10.46 -16.72 -14.92
CA GLN A 70 -10.41 -15.49 -14.14
C GLN A 70 -9.82 -14.33 -14.96
N LEU A 71 -8.81 -14.61 -15.80
CA LEU A 71 -8.21 -13.60 -16.66
C LEU A 71 -9.18 -13.14 -17.76
N LEU A 72 -10.00 -14.03 -18.32
CA LEU A 72 -11.05 -13.63 -19.28
C LEU A 72 -12.09 -12.72 -18.63
N ASN A 73 -12.44 -12.96 -17.37
CA ASN A 73 -13.36 -12.08 -16.65
C ASN A 73 -12.75 -10.70 -16.40
N PHE A 74 -11.46 -10.62 -16.08
CA PHE A 74 -10.76 -9.35 -15.96
C PHE A 74 -10.66 -8.60 -17.29
N THR A 75 -10.36 -9.27 -18.41
CA THR A 75 -10.30 -8.61 -19.72
C THR A 75 -11.66 -8.07 -20.18
N LYS A 76 -12.75 -8.78 -19.89
CA LYS A 76 -14.13 -8.31 -20.11
C LYS A 76 -14.40 -7.05 -19.29
N PHE A 77 -14.07 -7.04 -18.00
CA PHE A 77 -14.22 -5.86 -17.14
C PHE A 77 -13.43 -4.65 -17.67
N LEU A 78 -12.20 -4.87 -18.12
CA LEU A 78 -11.31 -3.82 -18.67
C LEU A 78 -11.68 -3.37 -20.09
N LYS A 79 -12.74 -3.92 -20.69
CA LYS A 79 -13.19 -3.55 -22.05
C LYS A 79 -13.64 -2.09 -22.11
N HIS A 80 -14.34 -1.61 -21.09
CA HIS A 80 -14.90 -0.26 -21.03
C HIS A 80 -14.14 0.61 -20.04
N SER A 81 -13.83 1.85 -20.42
CA SER A 81 -13.13 2.80 -19.55
C SER A 81 -13.94 3.21 -18.33
N SER A 82 -15.27 3.28 -18.47
CA SER A 82 -16.22 3.61 -17.41
C SER A 82 -16.19 2.65 -16.23
N ASN A 83 -15.69 1.42 -16.42
CA ASN A 83 -15.57 0.42 -15.35
C ASN A 83 -14.39 0.70 -14.41
N THR A 84 -13.45 1.55 -14.81
CA THR A 84 -12.21 1.80 -14.07
C THR A 84 -12.09 3.26 -13.67
N LYS A 85 -11.63 3.51 -12.45
CA LYS A 85 -11.34 4.86 -11.95
C LYS A 85 -9.83 5.09 -11.85
N CYS A 86 -9.41 6.34 -11.92
CA CYS A 86 -8.04 6.70 -11.58
C CYS A 86 -7.85 6.48 -10.06
N PRO A 87 -6.70 5.93 -9.60
CA PRO A 87 -6.37 5.89 -8.18
C PRO A 87 -6.37 7.30 -7.57
N GLU A 88 -6.78 7.40 -6.31
CA GLU A 88 -6.87 8.66 -5.58
C GLU A 88 -5.70 8.77 -4.58
N LEU A 89 -4.96 9.88 -4.61
CA LEU A 89 -3.98 10.22 -3.59
C LEU A 89 -4.63 11.08 -2.51
N TYR A 90 -4.51 10.69 -1.25
CA TYR A 90 -4.90 11.50 -0.10
C TYR A 90 -3.87 11.36 1.02
N CYS A 91 -3.89 12.27 1.98
CA CYS A 91 -2.91 12.34 3.06
C CYS A 91 -3.59 12.21 4.42
N LEU A 92 -3.00 11.42 5.33
CA LEU A 92 -3.45 11.28 6.72
C LEU A 92 -2.42 11.87 7.68
N PRO A 93 -2.77 12.81 8.58
CA PRO A 93 -1.81 13.40 9.51
C PRO A 93 -1.39 12.39 10.58
N LYS A 94 -0.08 12.32 10.88
CA LYS A 94 0.45 11.56 12.01
C LYS A 94 0.36 12.42 13.28
N ILE A 95 -0.82 12.45 13.90
CA ILE A 95 -1.14 13.31 15.07
C ILE A 95 -0.28 13.07 16.33
N HIS A 96 0.45 11.96 16.38
CA HIS A 96 1.34 11.59 17.48
C HIS A 96 2.79 12.08 17.29
N LYS A 97 3.09 12.80 16.20
CA LYS A 97 4.44 13.33 15.91
C LYS A 97 4.41 14.87 15.87
N PRO A 98 5.44 15.55 16.41
CA PRO A 98 5.55 17.00 16.32
C PRO A 98 5.42 17.50 14.88
N GLY A 99 4.67 18.57 14.67
CA GLY A 99 4.41 19.12 13.33
C GLY A 99 3.37 18.35 12.50
N ASN A 100 2.79 17.26 13.02
CA ASN A 100 1.73 16.46 12.38
C ASN A 100 2.03 16.06 10.92
N PRO A 101 3.19 15.44 10.65
CA PRO A 101 3.61 15.11 9.30
C PRO A 101 2.58 14.20 8.61
N PHE A 102 2.34 14.43 7.32
CA PHE A 102 1.36 13.66 6.56
C PHE A 102 1.90 12.30 6.11
N ARG A 103 1.03 11.29 6.11
CA ARG A 103 1.24 9.99 5.45
C ARG A 103 0.46 10.00 4.14
N PRO A 104 1.13 10.06 2.97
CA PRO A 104 0.44 9.89 1.69
C PRO A 104 -0.07 8.45 1.56
N ILE A 105 -1.31 8.31 1.07
CA ILE A 105 -2.00 7.04 0.83
C ILE A 105 -2.61 7.07 -0.57
N ILE A 106 -2.38 6.00 -1.34
CA ILE A 106 -3.00 5.81 -2.64
C ILE A 106 -4.18 4.83 -2.49
N SER A 107 -5.40 5.31 -2.67
CA SER A 107 -6.58 4.46 -2.84
C SER A 107 -6.62 3.94 -4.28
N SER A 108 -6.42 2.65 -4.44
CA SER A 108 -6.56 1.96 -5.73
C SER A 108 -7.95 1.32 -5.90
N ILE A 109 -8.93 1.67 -5.06
CA ILE A 109 -10.29 1.09 -5.12
C ILE A 109 -10.94 1.43 -6.46
N GLY A 110 -11.46 0.42 -7.16
CA GLY A 110 -12.09 0.60 -8.47
C GLY A 110 -11.12 0.93 -9.61
N SER A 111 -9.81 0.91 -9.36
CA SER A 111 -8.81 1.09 -10.42
C SER A 111 -8.68 -0.14 -11.32
N ALA A 112 -8.09 0.06 -12.50
CA ALA A 112 -7.86 -1.00 -13.47
C ALA A 112 -7.03 -2.19 -12.90
N THR A 113 -6.11 -1.92 -11.97
CA THR A 113 -5.22 -2.93 -11.37
C THR A 113 -5.77 -3.53 -10.07
N SER A 114 -6.88 -3.02 -9.52
CA SER A 114 -7.41 -3.41 -8.21
C SER A 114 -7.83 -4.89 -8.13
N ALA A 115 -8.52 -5.39 -9.17
CA ALA A 115 -8.95 -6.78 -9.25
C ALA A 115 -7.76 -7.73 -9.37
N ILE A 116 -6.78 -7.38 -10.21
CA ILE A 116 -5.54 -8.15 -10.38
C ILE A 116 -4.70 -8.15 -9.10
N GLY A 117 -4.60 -7.01 -8.41
CA GLY A 117 -3.93 -6.93 -7.12
C GLY A 117 -4.52 -7.93 -6.12
N ARG A 118 -5.86 -7.98 -5.99
CA ARG A 118 -6.53 -8.97 -5.13
C ARG A 118 -6.30 -10.40 -5.58
N TYR A 119 -6.36 -10.67 -6.88
CA TYR A 119 -6.12 -12.00 -7.45
C TYR A 119 -4.72 -12.51 -7.11
N VAL A 120 -3.70 -11.71 -7.42
CA VAL A 120 -2.29 -12.02 -7.12
C VAL A 120 -2.07 -12.16 -5.61
N SER A 121 -2.62 -11.26 -4.79
CA SER A 121 -2.51 -11.36 -3.33
C SER A 121 -3.04 -12.68 -2.78
N ARG A 122 -4.13 -13.23 -3.34
CA ARG A 122 -4.65 -14.55 -2.92
C ARG A 122 -3.69 -15.69 -3.27
N ILE A 123 -3.06 -15.62 -4.44
CA ILE A 123 -2.11 -16.64 -4.90
C ILE A 123 -0.86 -16.68 -4.02
N ILE A 124 -0.31 -15.51 -3.67
CA ILE A 124 0.92 -15.42 -2.86
C ILE A 124 0.66 -15.60 -1.36
N ARG A 125 -0.59 -15.46 -0.89
CA ARG A 125 -0.92 -15.46 0.54
C ARG A 125 -0.38 -16.67 1.31
N PRO A 126 -0.46 -17.92 0.80
CA PRO A 126 0.07 -19.09 1.52
C PRO A 126 1.60 -19.06 1.71
N LEU A 127 2.32 -18.28 0.90
CA LEU A 127 3.77 -18.09 1.03
C LEU A 127 4.14 -17.05 2.12
N THR A 128 3.16 -16.36 2.68
CA THR A 128 3.35 -15.25 3.62
C THR A 128 2.71 -15.56 4.97
N GLY A 129 3.33 -15.11 6.07
CA GLY A 129 2.71 -15.14 7.41
C GLY A 129 2.91 -16.41 8.24
N ASN A 130 3.43 -17.50 7.68
CA ASN A 130 3.70 -18.74 8.42
C ASN A 130 5.15 -18.83 8.96
N LYS A 131 5.72 -17.70 9.41
CA LYS A 131 7.07 -17.68 9.99
C LYS A 131 6.96 -17.57 11.50
N GLY A 132 7.74 -18.38 12.24
CA GLY A 132 7.77 -18.34 13.71
C GLY A 132 8.16 -16.98 14.30
N SER A 133 8.81 -16.11 13.51
CA SER A 133 9.15 -14.74 13.88
C SER A 133 8.02 -13.71 13.66
N SER A 134 6.84 -14.13 13.17
CA SER A 134 5.71 -13.24 12.94
C SER A 134 4.74 -13.28 14.12
N ALA A 135 4.49 -12.12 14.72
CA ALA A 135 3.41 -11.97 15.68
C ALA A 135 2.06 -11.88 14.97
N VAL A 136 1.07 -12.65 15.43
CA VAL A 136 -0.29 -12.64 14.86
C VAL A 136 -0.99 -11.31 15.15
N ASN A 137 -0.86 -10.81 16.38
CA ASN A 137 -1.42 -9.54 16.82
C ASN A 137 -0.68 -9.05 18.08
N SER A 138 -0.97 -7.82 18.51
CA SER A 138 -0.31 -7.19 19.66
C SER A 138 -0.56 -7.91 20.99
N LYS A 139 -1.75 -8.50 21.20
CA LYS A 139 -2.06 -9.23 22.45
C LYS A 139 -1.23 -10.51 22.56
N GLU A 140 -1.15 -11.26 21.46
CA GLU A 140 -0.36 -12.48 21.39
C GLU A 140 1.14 -12.18 21.53
N PHE A 141 1.62 -11.10 20.90
CA PHE A 141 3.00 -10.65 21.09
C PHE A 141 3.32 -10.33 22.55
N VAL A 142 2.43 -9.61 23.25
CA VAL A 142 2.62 -9.30 24.68
C VAL A 142 2.64 -10.57 25.53
N ARG A 143 1.80 -11.57 25.21
CA ARG A 143 1.82 -12.87 25.89
C ARG A 143 3.17 -13.56 25.69
N GLN A 144 3.63 -13.65 24.44
CA GLN A 144 4.91 -14.29 24.09
C GLN A 144 6.10 -13.60 24.76
N ILE A 145 6.18 -12.27 24.76
CA ILE A 145 7.30 -11.56 25.39
C ILE A 145 7.33 -11.74 26.91
N ARG A 146 6.17 -11.89 27.56
CA ARG A 146 6.10 -12.14 29.01
C ARG A 146 6.61 -13.51 29.41
N GLU A 147 6.60 -14.46 28.49
CA GLU A 147 7.09 -15.83 28.70
C GLU A 147 8.60 -15.95 28.44
N ILE A 148 9.25 -14.90 27.91
CA ILE A 148 10.70 -14.88 27.69
C ILE A 148 11.39 -14.47 28.99
N GLU A 149 12.15 -15.38 29.57
CA GLU A 149 13.13 -15.06 30.62
C GLU A 149 14.42 -14.56 29.96
N VAL A 150 14.91 -13.40 30.41
CA VAL A 150 16.16 -12.81 29.92
C VAL A 150 17.22 -13.02 31.00
N PRO A 151 18.25 -13.86 30.76
CA PRO A 151 19.39 -14.05 31.67
C PRO A 151 20.11 -12.73 32.00
N GLU A 152 20.85 -12.69 33.12
CA GLU A 152 21.57 -11.48 33.55
C GLU A 152 22.64 -10.99 32.55
N ASP A 153 23.21 -11.92 31.77
CA ASP A 153 24.21 -11.62 30.74
C ASP A 153 23.60 -11.26 29.37
N ASP A 154 22.28 -11.36 29.22
CA ASP A 154 21.57 -11.10 27.99
C ASP A 154 20.92 -9.72 27.98
N MET A 155 20.69 -9.17 26.78
CA MET A 155 19.98 -7.92 26.60
C MET A 155 18.86 -8.04 25.56
N LEU A 156 17.74 -7.40 25.87
CA LEU A 156 16.63 -7.25 24.94
C LEU A 156 16.76 -5.93 24.16
N ALA A 157 16.85 -6.01 22.84
CA ALA A 157 16.94 -4.86 21.96
C ALA A 157 15.68 -4.72 21.08
N SER A 158 15.20 -3.49 20.92
CA SER A 158 14.07 -3.16 20.03
C SER A 158 14.57 -2.35 18.84
N TYR A 159 14.21 -2.79 17.64
CA TYR A 159 14.54 -2.12 16.38
C TYR A 159 13.27 -1.65 15.67
N ASP A 160 13.31 -0.44 15.09
CA ASP A 160 12.25 0.08 14.23
C ASP A 160 12.79 0.28 12.81
N VAL A 161 12.04 -0.18 11.81
CA VAL A 161 12.41 -0.03 10.41
C VAL A 161 11.80 1.25 9.86
N LYS A 162 12.65 2.19 9.48
CA LYS A 162 12.22 3.42 8.81
C LYS A 162 11.79 3.13 7.37
N ASP A 163 10.63 3.69 6.98
CA ASP A 163 10.16 3.73 5.58
C ASP A 163 10.10 2.35 4.89
N LEU A 164 9.67 1.32 5.63
CA LEU A 164 9.63 -0.09 5.21
C LEU A 164 9.10 -0.30 3.78
N PHE A 165 8.00 0.34 3.39
CA PHE A 165 7.38 0.12 2.08
C PHE A 165 8.17 0.69 0.90
N THR A 166 8.87 1.81 1.10
CA THR A 166 9.64 2.48 0.04
C THR A 166 11.07 1.96 -0.07
N SER A 167 11.56 1.28 0.97
CA SER A 167 12.92 0.73 1.01
C SER A 167 13.02 -0.74 0.57
N ILE A 168 11.95 -1.32 0.01
CA ILE A 168 11.97 -2.71 -0.48
C ILE A 168 12.72 -2.79 -1.82
N PRO A 169 13.82 -3.59 -1.92
CA PRO A 169 14.55 -3.77 -3.18
C PRO A 169 13.71 -4.61 -4.15
N LEU A 170 13.01 -3.95 -5.08
CA LEU A 170 12.02 -4.59 -5.95
C LEU A 170 12.62 -5.68 -6.85
N SER A 171 13.80 -5.46 -7.43
CA SER A 171 14.49 -6.45 -8.30
C SER A 171 14.73 -7.77 -7.57
N TYR A 172 15.32 -7.69 -6.38
CA TYR A 172 15.57 -8.85 -5.52
C TYR A 172 14.26 -9.50 -5.04
N THR A 173 13.26 -8.68 -4.72
CA THR A 173 11.94 -9.17 -4.27
C THR A 173 11.24 -10.00 -5.34
N TYR A 174 11.34 -9.60 -6.61
CA TYR A 174 10.75 -10.36 -7.72
C TYR A 174 11.37 -11.76 -7.85
N ASN A 175 12.69 -11.89 -7.66
CA ASN A 175 13.39 -13.18 -7.69
C ASN A 175 12.96 -14.06 -6.51
N ILE A 176 12.87 -13.51 -5.29
CA ILE A 176 12.38 -14.28 -4.12
C ILE A 176 10.97 -14.81 -4.37
N ILE A 177 10.08 -13.99 -4.91
CA ILE A 177 8.70 -14.40 -5.19
C ILE A 177 8.67 -15.48 -6.28
N PHE A 178 9.48 -15.33 -7.32
CA PHE A 178 9.60 -16.33 -8.39
C PHE A 178 10.02 -17.69 -7.82
N GLU A 179 11.12 -17.73 -7.08
CA GLU A 179 11.64 -18.97 -6.47
C GLU A 179 10.63 -19.59 -5.52
N ALA A 180 10.02 -18.79 -4.63
CA ALA A 180 9.03 -19.28 -3.69
C ALA A 180 7.81 -19.90 -4.39
N LEU A 181 7.33 -19.29 -5.48
CA LEU A 181 6.23 -19.85 -6.27
C LEU A 181 6.65 -21.10 -7.05
N ASN A 182 7.89 -21.17 -7.53
CA ASN A 182 8.42 -22.30 -8.27
C ASN A 182 8.62 -23.54 -7.39
N THR A 183 9.00 -23.34 -6.12
CA THR A 183 9.18 -24.43 -5.15
C THR A 183 7.90 -24.84 -4.43
N ASP A 184 6.80 -24.09 -4.57
CA ASP A 184 5.55 -24.35 -3.84
C ASP A 184 4.71 -25.44 -4.54
N PRO A 185 4.55 -26.63 -3.93
CA PRO A 185 3.80 -27.73 -4.54
C PRO A 185 2.32 -27.42 -4.72
N THR A 186 1.75 -26.54 -3.89
CA THR A 186 0.33 -26.15 -3.93
C THR A 186 0.05 -25.08 -4.98
N PHE A 187 1.08 -24.57 -5.68
CA PHE A 187 0.91 -23.43 -6.59
C PHE A 187 -0.09 -23.69 -7.72
N LYS A 188 -0.05 -24.89 -8.31
CA LYS A 188 -0.93 -25.27 -9.43
C LYS A 188 -2.40 -25.42 -9.04
N GLU A 189 -2.69 -25.62 -7.76
CA GLU A 189 -4.07 -25.67 -7.25
C GLU A 189 -4.72 -24.27 -7.22
N ARG A 190 -3.91 -23.21 -7.18
CA ARG A 190 -4.37 -21.83 -6.99
C ARG A 190 -4.60 -21.08 -8.30
N THR A 191 -3.92 -21.47 -9.38
CA THR A 191 -3.96 -20.79 -10.68
C THR A 191 -3.40 -21.66 -11.80
N LYS A 192 -3.90 -21.47 -13.03
CA LYS A 192 -3.31 -22.06 -14.25
C LYS A 192 -2.08 -21.28 -14.75
N LEU A 193 -1.79 -20.12 -14.17
CA LEU A 193 -0.62 -19.31 -14.53
C LEU A 193 0.69 -19.98 -14.11
N ASN A 194 1.79 -19.62 -14.77
CA ASN A 194 3.13 -19.99 -14.33
C ASN A 194 3.71 -18.89 -13.40
N PRO A 195 4.78 -19.17 -12.63
CA PRO A 195 5.38 -18.18 -11.74
C PRO A 195 5.84 -16.90 -12.45
N CYS A 196 6.34 -17.00 -13.69
CA CYS A 196 6.74 -15.84 -14.51
C CYS A 196 5.58 -14.87 -14.73
N HIS A 197 4.38 -15.39 -15.05
CA HIS A 197 3.18 -14.56 -15.24
C HIS A 197 2.81 -13.81 -13.96
N ILE A 198 2.88 -14.46 -12.79
CA ILE A 198 2.56 -13.84 -11.51
C ILE A 198 3.54 -12.71 -11.19
N VAL A 199 4.83 -12.97 -11.32
CA VAL A 199 5.88 -11.97 -11.06
C VAL A 199 5.76 -10.79 -12.03
N ASP A 200 5.49 -11.03 -13.30
CA ASP A 200 5.27 -9.96 -14.28
C ASP A 200 4.01 -9.13 -13.98
N LEU A 201 2.92 -9.75 -13.49
CA LEU A 201 1.73 -9.01 -13.03
C LEU A 201 2.01 -8.16 -11.78
N ILE A 202 2.83 -8.67 -10.85
CA ILE A 202 3.30 -7.90 -9.69
C ILE A 202 4.13 -6.70 -10.17
N LYS A 203 5.12 -6.95 -11.04
CA LYS A 203 5.99 -5.92 -11.60
C LYS A 203 5.16 -4.83 -12.29
N PHE A 204 4.21 -5.23 -13.15
CA PHE A 204 3.29 -4.30 -13.80
C PHE A 204 2.53 -3.43 -12.79
N ARG A 205 2.02 -4.02 -11.70
CA ARG A 205 1.31 -3.26 -10.66
C ARG A 205 2.22 -2.29 -9.93
N MET A 206 3.46 -2.66 -9.63
CA MET A 206 4.41 -1.81 -8.92
C MET A 206 4.91 -0.65 -9.78
N THR A 207 5.07 -0.84 -11.10
CA THR A 207 5.57 0.19 -12.02
C THR A 207 4.48 1.07 -12.64
N GLU A 208 3.31 0.50 -12.98
CA GLU A 208 2.26 1.19 -13.74
C GLU A 208 0.96 1.36 -12.94
N GLY A 209 0.75 0.55 -11.89
CA GLY A 209 -0.49 0.52 -11.10
C GLY A 209 -0.62 1.61 -10.04
N ASN A 210 0.47 2.31 -9.70
CA ASN A 210 0.50 3.38 -8.70
C ASN A 210 0.36 4.79 -9.30
N GLY A 211 0.02 4.90 -10.60
CA GLY A 211 -0.14 6.19 -11.29
C GLY A 211 1.19 6.94 -11.44
N PRO A 212 1.18 8.20 -11.92
CA PRO A 212 2.39 9.02 -12.15
C PRO A 212 3.14 9.38 -10.85
N LEU A 213 2.73 8.87 -9.70
CA LEU A 213 3.41 8.96 -8.42
C LEU A 213 4.35 7.76 -8.22
N GLY A 214 5.02 7.33 -9.28
CA GLY A 214 6.19 6.47 -9.12
C GLY A 214 7.15 7.20 -8.20
N LEU A 215 7.07 6.92 -6.90
CA LEU A 215 8.10 7.33 -5.96
C LEU A 215 9.40 6.80 -6.59
N PRO A 216 10.37 7.68 -6.83
CA PRO A 216 11.54 7.33 -7.60
C PRO A 216 12.14 6.06 -6.99
N VAL A 217 12.20 5.01 -7.80
CA VAL A 217 13.05 3.86 -7.49
C VAL A 217 14.44 4.46 -7.35
N PRO A 218 15.12 4.35 -6.19
CA PRO A 218 16.43 4.94 -6.03
C PRO A 218 17.33 4.34 -7.11
N ALA A 219 17.83 5.20 -7.99
CA ALA A 219 18.82 4.81 -8.98
C ALA A 219 20.06 4.31 -8.22
N GLU A 220 20.55 3.13 -8.60
CA GLU A 220 21.85 2.65 -8.14
C GLU A 220 22.93 3.69 -8.45
N GLY A 221 23.84 3.85 -7.48
CA GLY A 221 24.63 5.04 -7.26
C GLY A 221 25.42 5.54 -8.47
N ARG A 222 25.46 6.87 -8.60
CA ARG A 222 26.64 7.60 -9.07
C ARG A 222 26.84 8.82 -8.18
N HIS A 223 28.06 8.91 -7.66
CA HIS A 223 28.58 10.03 -6.87
C HIS A 223 28.37 11.38 -7.59
N GLY A 224 27.98 12.42 -6.84
CA GLY A 224 28.25 13.81 -7.22
C GLY A 224 27.07 14.79 -7.09
N GLN A 225 27.08 15.55 -5.99
CA GLN A 225 26.46 16.87 -5.74
C GLN A 225 24.97 17.02 -5.40
N PRO A 226 24.63 18.02 -4.55
CA PRO A 226 23.34 18.11 -3.87
C PRO A 226 22.39 19.09 -4.57
N CYS A 227 21.22 18.63 -4.99
CA CYS A 227 20.10 19.50 -5.31
C CYS A 227 19.18 19.60 -4.10
N ASN A 228 19.14 20.81 -3.54
CA ASN A 228 18.33 21.18 -2.39
C ASN A 228 16.82 21.11 -2.69
N HIS A 229 16.09 20.67 -1.66
CA HIS A 229 14.69 21.00 -1.35
C HIS A 229 13.57 20.46 -2.27
N ALA A 230 13.15 19.23 -1.98
CA ALA A 230 11.73 18.91 -1.88
C ALA A 230 11.47 18.31 -0.49
N LEU A 231 11.25 19.19 0.49
CA LEU A 231 10.88 18.83 1.85
C LEU A 231 9.45 18.29 1.86
N PHE A 232 9.29 16.97 1.91
CA PHE A 232 8.24 16.38 2.73
C PHE A 232 8.80 16.28 4.16
N LYS A 233 8.53 17.31 4.96
CA LYS A 233 8.57 17.21 6.42
C LYS A 233 7.18 16.92 6.92
#